data_AF-A0A645CRN3-F1
#
_entry.id   AF-A0A645CRN3-F1
#
_cell.length_a   1.000
_cell.length_b   1.000
_cell.length_c   1.000
_cell.angle_alpha   90.00
_cell.angle_beta   90.00
_cell.angle_gamma   90.00
#
_symmetry.space_group_name_H-M   'P 1'
#
loop_
_entity.id
_entity.type
_entity.pdbx_description
1 polymer ?
#
loop_
_entity_poly.entity_id
_entity_poly.type
_entity_poly.pdbx_seq_one_letter_code
_entity_poly.pdbx_strand_id
1 'polypeptide(L)'
;MKKLIAMILTVLTVCSLAACGNKSGNKAGTISAELPSPFVDCDTLDAAAKLAGFELAVPETVDGYKDRMIEAIKNKLIQVIYKNGDSEIYIRKGIGSHDIRGDYSKYDETNSVAIGDLQVTFKGSNGKVHVATWTNGDYSYAVLTGTDGAGLDKTAMTDIINSVDSEDSTQMPNPFVDCDTLDDAVKLAGFEFVVTETVDRYADRTIEAIENDLIQAIYTSGDNTQLMLRKVIGTDDVSGDYNTYGETNTVTVGNLQVTMKGDNGMISVAIWTDGKYSYAVETQDAPMTSEAVSQLIAGIR
;
A
#
# COMPACT_ATOMS: atom_id res chain seq x y z
N MET A 1 39.44 55.72 -39.06
CA MET A 1 40.60 54.83 -39.28
C MET A 1 40.09 53.42 -39.53
N LYS A 2 40.55 52.82 -40.65
CA LYS A 2 40.52 51.39 -41.07
C LYS A 2 39.18 50.65 -40.89
N LYS A 3 38.28 50.66 -41.88
CA LYS A 3 38.24 49.91 -43.18
C LYS A 3 37.77 48.45 -43.06
N LEU A 4 36.61 48.22 -43.71
CA LEU A 4 36.20 47.08 -44.55
C LEU A 4 36.18 45.67 -43.88
N ILE A 5 35.23 44.77 -44.14
CA ILE A 5 34.76 44.26 -45.44
C ILE A 5 33.31 43.75 -45.30
N ALA A 6 32.47 44.17 -46.25
CA ALA A 6 31.24 43.52 -46.63
C ALA A 6 31.54 42.30 -47.52
N MET A 7 30.77 41.22 -47.42
CA MET A 7 30.60 40.31 -48.55
C MET A 7 29.14 39.90 -48.69
N ILE A 8 28.57 40.40 -49.77
CA ILE A 8 27.25 40.13 -50.34
C ILE A 8 27.32 38.79 -51.08
N LEU A 9 26.28 37.94 -50.98
CA LEU A 9 25.77 37.25 -52.16
C LEU A 9 24.29 36.87 -52.01
N THR A 10 23.47 37.68 -52.68
CA THR A 10 22.09 37.43 -53.12
C THR A 10 21.97 36.22 -54.04
N VAL A 11 20.93 35.39 -53.87
CA VAL A 11 20.13 34.87 -55.00
C VAL A 11 18.65 34.90 -54.61
N LEU A 12 17.88 35.62 -55.42
CA LEU A 12 16.43 35.77 -55.42
C LEU A 12 15.86 34.86 -56.52
N THR A 13 14.56 34.55 -56.42
CA THR A 13 13.67 33.91 -57.43
C THR A 13 13.72 32.38 -57.50
N VAL A 14 12.62 31.61 -57.58
CA VAL A 14 11.33 31.82 -58.25
C VAL A 14 10.19 31.10 -57.49
N CYS A 15 9.03 31.76 -57.35
CA CYS A 15 7.75 31.10 -57.11
C CYS A 15 7.33 30.34 -58.37
N SER A 16 7.18 29.02 -58.29
CA SER A 16 6.39 28.25 -59.25
C SER A 16 5.19 27.63 -58.53
N LEU A 17 4.05 28.29 -58.69
CA LEU A 17 2.74 27.65 -58.55
C LEU A 17 2.61 26.65 -59.69
N ALA A 18 2.59 25.36 -59.36
CA ALA A 18 2.05 24.32 -60.23
C ALA A 18 0.95 23.59 -59.47
N ALA A 19 -0.27 23.80 -59.95
CA ALA A 19 -1.49 23.21 -59.45
C ALA A 19 -1.61 21.73 -59.86
N CYS A 20 -2.26 20.97 -58.98
CA CYS A 20 -3.03 19.75 -59.19
C CYS A 20 -2.32 18.50 -59.75
N GLY A 21 -2.08 17.54 -58.85
CA GLY A 21 -1.88 16.13 -59.17
C GLY A 21 -2.21 15.27 -57.95
N ASN A 22 -3.46 14.81 -57.86
CA ASN A 22 -4.02 14.03 -56.78
C ASN A 22 -3.34 12.64 -56.69
N LYS A 23 -2.73 12.27 -55.54
CA LYS A 23 -2.52 10.88 -55.10
C LYS A 23 -2.10 10.80 -53.63
N SER A 24 -3.04 10.35 -52.81
CA SER A 24 -2.92 9.63 -51.53
C SER A 24 -1.55 9.62 -50.84
N GLY A 25 -1.46 10.33 -49.70
CA GLY A 25 -0.37 10.19 -48.73
C GLY A 25 -0.83 10.71 -47.37
N ASN A 26 -0.91 9.79 -46.39
CA ASN A 26 -1.29 10.03 -45.01
C ASN A 26 -0.64 11.30 -44.44
N LYS A 27 -1.47 12.23 -43.96
CA LYS A 27 -1.02 13.22 -42.98
C LYS A 27 -0.73 12.46 -41.69
N ALA A 28 0.55 12.34 -41.35
CA ALA A 28 0.97 11.98 -39.99
C ALA A 28 0.45 13.08 -39.06
N GLY A 29 -0.70 12.82 -38.44
CA GLY A 29 -1.17 13.59 -37.31
C GLY A 29 -0.21 13.34 -36.16
N THR A 30 0.39 14.42 -35.65
CA THR A 30 1.08 14.42 -34.37
C THR A 30 0.08 14.02 -33.30
N ILE A 31 0.08 12.74 -32.91
CA ILE A 31 -0.65 12.29 -31.73
C ILE A 31 0.31 12.52 -30.56
N SER A 32 0.23 13.70 -29.94
CA SER A 32 0.67 13.82 -28.56
C SER A 32 -0.45 13.23 -27.72
N ALA A 33 -0.43 11.90 -27.58
CA ALA A 33 -1.25 11.23 -26.59
C ALA A 33 -0.57 11.48 -25.25
N GLU A 34 -1.08 12.45 -24.49
CA GLU A 34 -0.76 12.52 -23.06
C GLU A 34 -1.17 11.18 -22.45
N LEU A 35 -0.20 10.48 -21.84
CA LEU A 35 -0.51 9.27 -21.10
C LEU A 35 -1.49 9.64 -19.99
N PRO A 36 -2.59 8.91 -19.81
CA PRO A 36 -3.56 9.22 -18.77
C PRO A 36 -2.88 9.20 -17.41
N SER A 37 -3.21 10.19 -16.57
CA SER A 37 -2.74 10.24 -15.18
C SER A 37 -3.08 8.92 -14.48
N PRO A 38 -2.14 8.31 -13.73
CA PRO A 38 -2.41 7.07 -13.00
C PRO A 38 -3.27 7.28 -11.76
N PHE A 39 -3.54 8.54 -11.39
CA PHE A 39 -4.35 8.91 -10.24
C PHE A 39 -5.85 8.77 -10.54
N VAL A 40 -6.57 8.30 -9.54
CA VAL A 40 -8.03 8.21 -9.51
C VAL A 40 -8.54 9.08 -8.39
N ASP A 41 -9.44 10.00 -8.71
CA ASP A 41 -10.13 10.84 -7.73
C ASP A 41 -11.00 9.97 -6.82
N CYS A 42 -10.93 10.23 -5.52
CA CYS A 42 -11.66 9.52 -4.49
C CYS A 42 -12.50 10.50 -3.67
N ASP A 43 -13.77 10.16 -3.44
CA ASP A 43 -14.66 11.01 -2.64
C ASP A 43 -14.30 10.98 -1.14
N THR A 44 -13.68 9.88 -0.67
CA THR A 44 -13.33 9.66 0.74
C THR A 44 -11.97 8.98 0.90
N LEU A 45 -11.38 9.08 2.10
CA LEU A 45 -10.16 8.33 2.45
C LEU A 45 -10.40 6.82 2.38
N ASP A 46 -11.57 6.33 2.80
CA ASP A 46 -11.90 4.90 2.72
C ASP A 46 -11.94 4.40 1.27
N ALA A 47 -12.44 5.21 0.33
CA ALA A 47 -12.44 4.86 -1.08
C ALA A 47 -11.00 4.78 -1.63
N ALA A 48 -10.16 5.75 -1.24
CA ALA A 48 -8.75 5.74 -1.58
C ALA A 48 -8.01 4.54 -0.96
N ALA A 49 -8.32 4.19 0.29
CA ALA A 49 -7.74 3.05 1.00
C ALA A 49 -8.08 1.71 0.34
N LYS A 50 -9.35 1.52 -0.04
CA LYS A 50 -9.78 0.33 -0.80
C LYS A 50 -9.05 0.21 -2.15
N LEU A 51 -8.77 1.33 -2.79
CA LEU A 51 -8.05 1.33 -4.07
C LEU A 51 -6.55 1.08 -3.89
N ALA A 52 -5.93 1.71 -2.90
CA ALA A 52 -4.49 1.66 -2.66
C ALA A 52 -4.04 0.42 -1.85
N GLY A 53 -4.95 -0.24 -1.13
CA GLY A 53 -4.66 -1.39 -0.27
C GLY A 53 -4.11 -1.03 1.11
N PHE A 54 -4.14 0.25 1.49
CA PHE A 54 -3.68 0.76 2.80
C PHE A 54 -4.31 2.12 3.08
N GLU A 55 -4.32 2.54 4.33
CA GLU A 55 -4.91 3.82 4.74
C GLU A 55 -3.88 4.95 4.86
N LEU A 56 -4.35 6.20 4.75
CA LEU A 56 -3.57 7.41 4.98
C LEU A 56 -4.32 8.35 5.94
N ALA A 57 -3.67 8.61 7.07
CA ALA A 57 -4.06 9.65 8.01
C ALA A 57 -3.70 11.04 7.48
N VAL A 58 -4.57 12.02 7.70
CA VAL A 58 -4.27 13.43 7.43
C VAL A 58 -5.05 14.32 8.39
N PRO A 59 -4.56 15.54 8.69
CA PRO A 59 -5.34 16.50 9.46
C PRO A 59 -6.66 16.84 8.77
N GLU A 60 -7.77 16.98 9.49
CA GLU A 60 -9.06 17.36 8.86
C GLU A 60 -8.96 18.69 8.12
N THR A 61 -8.20 19.64 8.68
CA THR A 61 -7.98 20.97 8.12
C THR A 61 -6.51 21.36 8.24
N VAL A 62 -6.03 22.16 7.28
CA VAL A 62 -4.74 22.85 7.39
C VAL A 62 -5.00 24.35 7.35
N ASP A 63 -4.40 25.11 8.28
CA ASP A 63 -4.70 26.53 8.43
C ASP A 63 -4.45 27.30 7.12
N GLY A 64 -5.45 28.09 6.71
CA GLY A 64 -5.45 28.81 5.43
C GLY A 64 -5.82 27.97 4.19
N TYR A 65 -5.87 26.65 4.26
CA TYR A 65 -6.25 25.78 3.13
C TYR A 65 -7.68 25.28 3.30
N LYS A 66 -8.54 25.65 2.35
CA LYS A 66 -10.00 25.51 2.47
C LYS A 66 -10.56 24.33 1.68
N ASP A 67 -9.90 23.96 0.59
CA ASP A 67 -10.32 22.86 -0.26
C ASP A 67 -9.43 21.64 -0.04
N ARG A 68 -10.01 20.45 -0.20
CA ARG A 68 -9.33 19.18 -0.04
C ARG A 68 -9.72 18.25 -1.19
N MET A 69 -8.71 17.61 -1.79
CA MET A 69 -8.87 16.58 -2.81
C MET A 69 -8.16 15.31 -2.37
N ILE A 70 -8.73 14.15 -2.69
CA ILE A 70 -8.16 12.83 -2.35
C ILE A 70 -8.00 12.07 -3.66
N GLU A 71 -6.82 11.54 -3.88
CA GLU A 71 -6.51 10.75 -5.06
C GLU A 71 -5.72 9.51 -4.67
N ALA A 72 -5.87 8.43 -5.43
CA ALA A 72 -5.11 7.21 -5.21
C ALA A 72 -4.64 6.58 -6.52
N ILE A 73 -3.50 5.89 -6.43
CA ILE A 73 -3.01 4.97 -7.45
C ILE A 73 -3.21 3.56 -6.89
N LYS A 74 -3.92 2.73 -7.65
CA LYS A 74 -4.26 1.36 -7.26
C LYS A 74 -3.03 0.59 -6.76
N ASN A 75 -3.17 -0.02 -5.58
CA ASN A 75 -2.14 -0.83 -4.91
C ASN A 75 -0.78 -0.12 -4.74
N LYS A 76 -0.75 1.22 -4.66
CA LYS A 76 0.54 1.94 -4.71
C LYS A 76 0.63 3.19 -3.84
N LEU A 77 -0.31 4.12 -3.95
CA LEU A 77 -0.17 5.45 -3.38
C LEU A 77 -1.52 6.08 -3.04
N ILE A 78 -1.61 6.77 -1.91
CA ILE A 78 -2.66 7.74 -1.63
C ILE A 78 -2.02 9.12 -1.54
N GLN A 79 -2.66 10.12 -2.13
CA GLN A 79 -2.37 11.52 -1.86
C GLN A 79 -3.61 12.31 -1.45
N VAL A 80 -3.40 13.24 -0.52
CA VAL A 80 -4.37 14.26 -0.16
C VAL A 80 -3.77 15.62 -0.48
N ILE A 81 -4.55 16.46 -1.15
CA ILE A 81 -4.12 17.79 -1.60
C ILE A 81 -5.00 18.83 -0.91
N TYR A 82 -4.41 19.67 -0.06
CA TYR A 82 -5.06 20.84 0.54
C TYR A 82 -4.78 22.06 -0.34
N LYS A 83 -5.79 22.88 -0.64
CA LYS A 83 -5.65 24.04 -1.54
C LYS A 83 -6.07 25.37 -0.90
N ASN A 84 -5.34 26.42 -1.26
CA ASN A 84 -5.64 27.82 -0.99
C ASN A 84 -5.34 28.64 -2.26
N GLY A 85 -6.34 28.77 -3.14
CA GLY A 85 -6.11 29.30 -4.49
C GLY A 85 -5.13 28.41 -5.26
N ASP A 86 -4.04 29.01 -5.76
CA ASP A 86 -2.99 28.29 -6.50
C ASP A 86 -1.96 27.61 -5.58
N SER A 87 -2.03 27.84 -4.26
CA SER A 87 -1.13 27.20 -3.29
C SER A 87 -1.68 25.84 -2.86
N GLU A 88 -0.81 24.83 -2.87
CA GLU A 88 -1.18 23.45 -2.55
C GLU A 88 -0.23 22.84 -1.53
N ILE A 89 -0.77 22.00 -0.64
CA ILE A 89 -0.01 21.08 0.21
C ILE A 89 -0.42 19.66 -0.14
N TYR A 90 0.57 18.84 -0.46
CA TYR A 90 0.42 17.42 -0.75
C TYR A 90 0.86 16.62 0.47
N ILE A 91 0.02 15.68 0.90
CA ILE A 91 0.40 14.63 1.84
C ILE A 91 0.29 13.30 1.11
N ARG A 92 1.36 12.50 1.12
CA ARG A 92 1.44 11.24 0.39
C ARG A 92 1.90 10.10 1.28
N LYS A 93 1.33 8.92 1.05
CA LYS A 93 1.83 7.63 1.55
C LYS A 93 1.84 6.62 0.41
N GLY A 94 2.93 5.88 0.29
CA GLY A 94 3.07 4.85 -0.74
C GLY A 94 3.88 3.65 -0.26
N ILE A 95 3.65 2.51 -0.91
CA ILE A 95 4.32 1.24 -0.57
C ILE A 95 5.82 1.28 -0.92
N GLY A 96 6.61 0.69 -0.04
CA GLY A 96 8.06 0.56 -0.12
C GLY A 96 8.79 1.81 0.36
N SER A 97 10.12 1.81 0.19
CA SER A 97 11.03 2.86 0.66
C SER A 97 11.47 3.82 -0.44
N HIS A 98 10.71 3.92 -1.54
CA HIS A 98 11.06 4.73 -2.70
C HIS A 98 10.66 6.19 -2.52
N ASP A 99 11.29 7.09 -3.28
CA ASP A 99 10.92 8.50 -3.31
C ASP A 99 9.57 8.70 -4.01
N ILE A 100 8.58 9.16 -3.25
CA ILE A 100 7.20 9.41 -3.73
C ILE A 100 6.88 10.90 -3.86
N ARG A 101 7.88 11.77 -3.68
CA ARG A 101 7.70 13.22 -3.65
C ARG A 101 7.16 13.77 -4.96
N GLY A 102 7.60 13.22 -6.09
CA GLY A 102 7.32 13.80 -7.41
C GLY A 102 7.87 15.22 -7.61
N ASP A 103 8.59 15.76 -6.62
CA ASP A 103 9.27 17.05 -6.65
C ASP A 103 10.77 16.83 -6.89
N TYR A 104 11.25 17.45 -7.96
CA TYR A 104 12.64 17.39 -8.41
C TYR A 104 13.39 18.72 -8.21
N SER A 105 12.79 19.65 -7.46
CA SER A 105 13.38 20.94 -7.14
C SER A 105 14.65 20.80 -6.32
N LYS A 106 15.53 21.78 -6.46
CA LYS A 106 16.75 21.89 -5.64
C LYS A 106 16.50 22.84 -4.48
N TYR A 107 16.91 22.41 -3.31
CA TYR A 107 16.78 23.16 -2.05
C TYR A 107 18.15 23.38 -1.44
N ASP A 108 18.34 24.57 -0.88
CA ASP A 108 19.64 24.97 -0.32
C ASP A 108 19.81 24.48 1.12
N GLU A 109 18.71 24.11 1.79
CA GLU A 109 18.67 23.59 3.15
C GLU A 109 18.20 22.12 3.15
N THR A 110 18.92 21.25 3.84
CA THR A 110 18.51 19.87 4.12
C THR A 110 18.87 19.53 5.56
N ASN A 111 17.90 19.05 6.34
CA ASN A 111 18.07 18.73 7.75
C ASN A 111 17.40 17.39 8.06
N SER A 112 17.99 16.59 8.96
CA SER A 112 17.32 15.45 9.58
C SER A 112 16.79 15.89 10.95
N VAL A 113 15.52 15.62 11.22
CA VAL A 113 14.77 16.07 12.39
C VAL A 113 14.08 14.86 13.01
N ALA A 114 14.22 14.68 14.32
CA ALA A 114 13.46 13.69 15.07
C ALA A 114 12.10 14.27 15.46
N ILE A 115 11.02 13.55 15.13
CA ILE A 115 9.63 13.92 15.46
C ILE A 115 8.97 12.66 16.02
N GLY A 116 8.76 12.61 17.34
CA GLY A 116 8.42 11.34 18.00
C GLY A 116 9.52 10.30 17.76
N ASP A 117 9.12 9.12 17.31
CA ASP A 117 10.04 8.02 16.93
C ASP A 117 10.49 8.10 15.46
N LEU A 118 9.97 9.05 14.68
CA LEU A 118 10.33 9.22 13.29
C LEU A 118 11.64 9.97 13.11
N GLN A 119 12.43 9.51 12.14
CA GLN A 119 13.52 10.29 11.56
C GLN A 119 13.09 10.91 10.24
N VAL A 120 12.80 12.22 10.25
CA VAL A 120 12.27 12.95 9.10
C VAL A 120 13.34 13.79 8.43
N THR A 121 13.39 13.77 7.10
CA THR A 121 14.24 14.67 6.30
C THR A 121 13.44 15.88 5.84
N PHE A 122 13.84 17.08 6.28
CA PHE A 122 13.32 18.35 5.81
C PHE A 122 14.21 18.93 4.72
N LYS A 123 13.60 19.43 3.64
CA LYS A 123 14.26 20.22 2.60
C LYS A 123 13.52 21.52 2.36
N GLY A 124 14.26 22.59 2.12
CA GLY A 124 13.66 23.88 1.81
C GLY A 124 14.68 24.99 1.62
N SER A 125 14.22 26.24 1.73
CA SER A 125 15.02 27.44 1.48
C SER A 125 14.52 28.60 2.35
N ASN A 126 15.41 29.52 2.71
CA ASN A 126 15.08 30.72 3.48
C ASN A 126 14.42 30.42 4.84
N GLY A 127 14.82 29.34 5.51
CA GLY A 127 14.26 28.89 6.78
C GLY A 127 12.84 28.32 6.70
N LYS A 128 12.31 28.11 5.50
CA LYS A 128 11.03 27.44 5.23
C LYS A 128 11.25 26.02 4.73
N VAL A 129 10.33 25.11 5.06
CA VAL A 129 10.33 23.71 4.64
C VAL A 129 9.34 23.55 3.49
N HIS A 130 9.82 23.05 2.36
CA HIS A 130 8.98 22.74 1.20
C HIS A 130 8.69 21.25 1.09
N VAL A 131 9.58 20.41 1.64
CA VAL A 131 9.48 18.97 1.55
C VAL A 131 9.86 18.36 2.89
N ALA A 132 9.02 17.47 3.39
CA ALA A 132 9.37 16.53 4.45
C ALA A 132 9.19 15.09 3.94
N THR A 133 10.14 14.21 4.24
CA THR A 133 10.05 12.78 3.89
C THR A 133 10.55 11.89 5.01
N TRP A 134 9.88 10.77 5.22
CA TRP A 134 10.28 9.72 6.16
C TRP A 134 9.76 8.37 5.69
N THR A 135 10.22 7.32 6.36
CA THR A 135 9.71 5.96 6.23
C THR A 135 9.18 5.50 7.59
N ASN A 136 8.06 4.80 7.60
CA ASN A 136 7.53 4.13 8.78
C ASN A 136 6.96 2.76 8.35
N GLY A 137 7.53 1.68 8.88
CA GLY A 137 7.28 0.32 8.40
C GLY A 137 7.60 0.16 6.90
N ASP A 138 6.69 -0.48 6.17
CA ASP A 138 6.79 -0.73 4.72
C ASP A 138 6.36 0.47 3.86
N TYR A 139 6.23 1.67 4.45
CA TYR A 139 5.69 2.84 3.75
C TYR A 139 6.67 4.01 3.72
N SER A 140 6.71 4.67 2.57
CA SER A 140 7.29 6.00 2.39
C SER A 140 6.20 7.06 2.57
N TYR A 141 6.57 8.17 3.18
CA TYR A 141 5.71 9.33 3.39
C TYR A 141 6.36 10.60 2.84
N ALA A 142 5.52 11.51 2.35
CA ALA A 142 5.95 12.84 1.95
C ALA A 142 4.91 13.91 2.27
N VAL A 143 5.36 15.05 2.78
CA VAL A 143 4.57 16.30 2.84
C VAL A 143 5.28 17.34 1.98
N LEU A 144 4.56 17.92 1.01
CA LEU A 144 5.14 18.85 0.04
C LEU A 144 4.29 20.10 -0.10
N THR A 145 4.91 21.26 -0.19
CA THR A 145 4.25 22.45 -0.76
C THR A 145 4.40 22.41 -2.28
N GLY A 146 3.38 22.83 -3.03
CA GLY A 146 3.46 22.99 -4.49
C GLY A 146 4.64 23.87 -4.92
N THR A 147 5.06 23.76 -6.18
CA THR A 147 6.25 24.43 -6.74
C THR A 147 6.28 25.94 -6.56
N ASP A 148 5.11 26.59 -6.47
CA ASP A 148 4.98 28.04 -6.26
C ASP A 148 4.60 28.41 -4.81
N GLY A 149 4.51 27.42 -3.91
CA GLY A 149 4.16 27.63 -2.51
C GLY A 149 5.28 28.30 -1.72
N ALA A 150 4.94 29.13 -0.75
CA ALA A 150 5.90 29.89 0.07
C ALA A 150 6.75 29.04 1.05
N GLY A 151 6.54 27.72 1.07
CA GLY A 151 7.08 26.83 2.09
C GLY A 151 6.38 27.02 3.45
N LEU A 152 6.42 25.98 4.29
CA LEU A 152 5.89 26.00 5.64
C LEU A 152 6.98 26.39 6.64
N ASP A 153 6.63 26.98 7.77
CA ASP A 153 7.57 26.95 8.89
C ASP A 153 7.70 25.53 9.46
N LYS A 154 8.76 25.32 10.23
CA LYS A 154 9.06 24.00 10.81
C LYS A 154 7.96 23.53 11.76
N THR A 155 7.28 24.43 12.47
CA THR A 155 6.21 24.08 13.41
C THR A 155 5.01 23.54 12.66
N ALA A 156 4.49 24.27 11.68
CA ALA A 156 3.37 23.85 10.85
C ALA A 156 3.66 22.54 10.12
N MET A 157 4.88 22.35 9.61
CA MET A 157 5.29 21.08 9.00
C MET A 157 5.27 19.92 10.01
N THR A 158 5.81 20.12 11.21
CA THR A 158 5.79 19.12 12.28
C THR A 158 4.37 18.79 12.74
N ASP A 159 3.47 19.77 12.83
CA ASP A 159 2.07 19.55 13.22
C ASP A 159 1.33 18.68 12.18
N ILE A 160 1.59 18.91 10.89
CA ILE A 160 1.06 18.04 9.82
C ILE A 160 1.63 16.63 9.97
N ILE A 161 2.94 16.47 10.15
CA ILE A 161 3.57 15.14 10.29
C ILE A 161 3.01 14.38 11.49
N ASN A 162 2.87 15.05 12.64
CA ASN A 162 2.24 14.46 13.82
C ASN A 162 0.80 14.02 13.56
N SER A 163 0.07 14.71 12.67
CA SER A 163 -1.30 14.33 12.30
C SER A 163 -1.34 13.19 11.27
N VAL A 164 -0.27 13.00 10.51
CA VAL A 164 -0.14 11.91 9.50
C VAL A 164 0.35 10.62 10.16
N ASP A 165 1.13 10.74 11.23
CA ASP A 165 1.72 9.61 11.94
C ASP A 165 1.16 9.44 13.36
N SER A 166 0.13 10.22 13.73
CA SER A 166 -0.59 9.97 14.98
C SER A 166 -1.24 8.60 14.92
N GLU A 167 -1.04 7.80 15.97
CA GLU A 167 -1.76 6.52 16.21
C GLU A 167 -3.30 6.68 16.21
N ASP A 168 -3.81 7.92 16.22
CA ASP A 168 -5.23 8.29 16.18
C ASP A 168 -5.78 8.54 14.76
N SER A 169 -4.97 8.26 13.73
CA SER A 169 -5.55 8.02 12.41
C SER A 169 -6.48 6.83 12.53
N THR A 170 -7.71 6.95 12.05
CA THR A 170 -8.71 5.88 12.03
C THR A 170 -8.24 4.72 11.15
N GLN A 171 -7.21 3.99 11.60
CA GLN A 171 -7.09 2.57 11.35
C GLN A 171 -8.47 2.02 11.61
N MET A 172 -9.06 1.36 10.61
CA MET A 172 -10.16 0.45 10.89
C MET A 172 -9.70 -0.35 12.11
N PRO A 173 -10.38 -0.20 13.28
CA PRO A 173 -9.83 -0.68 14.54
C PRO A 173 -9.44 -2.12 14.30
N ASN A 174 -8.17 -2.46 14.58
CA ASN A 174 -7.69 -3.82 14.39
C ASN A 174 -8.70 -4.72 15.09
N PRO A 175 -9.53 -5.49 14.36
CA PRO A 175 -10.66 -6.17 14.96
C PRO A 175 -10.18 -7.34 15.82
N PHE A 176 -8.91 -7.73 15.65
CA PHE A 176 -8.24 -8.76 16.41
C PHE A 176 -7.89 -8.24 17.81
N VAL A 177 -8.30 -9.02 18.80
CA VAL A 177 -7.93 -8.87 20.19
C VAL A 177 -6.95 -9.97 20.54
N ASP A 178 -5.76 -9.58 21.01
CA ASP A 178 -4.78 -10.51 21.56
C ASP A 178 -5.36 -11.20 22.80
N CYS A 179 -5.37 -12.52 22.77
CA CYS A 179 -5.90 -13.37 23.84
C CYS A 179 -4.76 -14.10 24.54
N ASP A 180 -4.70 -13.99 25.87
CA ASP A 180 -3.70 -14.72 26.68
C ASP A 180 -3.89 -16.24 26.56
N THR A 181 -5.13 -16.69 26.36
CA THR A 181 -5.48 -18.11 26.28
C THR A 181 -6.53 -18.38 25.21
N LEU A 182 -6.61 -19.64 24.76
CA LEU A 182 -7.64 -20.08 23.83
C LEU A 182 -9.04 -19.96 24.44
N ASP A 183 -9.18 -20.17 25.75
CA ASP A 183 -10.45 -19.99 26.47
C ASP A 183 -10.94 -18.53 26.43
N ASP A 184 -10.03 -17.55 26.42
CA ASP A 184 -10.40 -16.14 26.31
C ASP A 184 -10.85 -15.79 24.90
N ALA A 185 -10.17 -16.34 23.89
CA ALA A 185 -10.60 -16.25 22.49
C ALA A 185 -11.98 -16.88 22.27
N VAL A 186 -12.24 -18.06 22.85
CA VAL A 186 -13.54 -18.75 22.79
C VAL A 186 -14.66 -17.90 23.40
N LYS A 187 -14.43 -17.25 24.54
CA LYS A 187 -15.41 -16.34 25.15
C LYS A 187 -15.73 -15.15 24.25
N LEU A 188 -14.72 -14.61 23.56
CA LEU A 188 -14.87 -13.45 22.69
C LEU A 188 -15.56 -13.78 21.37
N ALA A 189 -15.12 -14.85 20.70
CA ALA A 189 -15.66 -15.28 19.41
C ALA A 189 -16.99 -16.03 19.53
N GLY A 190 -17.31 -16.58 20.71
CA GLY A 190 -18.58 -17.27 20.96
C GLY A 190 -18.65 -18.70 20.42
N PHE A 191 -17.52 -19.31 20.07
CA PHE A 191 -17.43 -20.71 19.63
C PHE A 191 -16.09 -21.36 19.99
N GLU A 192 -16.13 -22.69 20.15
CA GLU A 192 -14.94 -23.49 20.45
C GLU A 192 -13.99 -23.54 19.26
N PHE A 193 -12.68 -23.48 19.53
CA PHE A 193 -11.63 -23.81 18.58
C PHE A 193 -10.53 -24.53 19.33
N VAL A 194 -10.20 -25.76 18.92
CA VAL A 194 -9.12 -26.54 19.53
C VAL A 194 -7.97 -26.62 18.54
N VAL A 195 -6.79 -26.19 18.98
CA VAL A 195 -5.53 -26.30 18.24
C VAL A 195 -4.45 -26.88 19.13
N THR A 196 -3.36 -27.35 18.54
CA THR A 196 -2.22 -27.89 19.32
C THR A 196 -1.50 -26.79 20.10
N GLU A 197 -0.94 -27.13 21.26
CA GLU A 197 -0.11 -26.20 22.05
C GLU A 197 1.19 -25.84 21.34
N THR A 198 1.80 -26.83 20.70
CA THR A 198 3.10 -26.69 20.03
C THR A 198 3.02 -27.26 18.62
N VAL A 199 3.73 -26.62 17.69
CA VAL A 199 3.99 -27.18 16.36
C VAL A 199 5.50 -27.15 16.15
N ASP A 200 6.13 -28.32 16.17
CA ASP A 200 7.54 -28.58 15.84
C ASP A 200 8.50 -27.37 15.91
N ARG A 201 8.97 -26.83 14.78
CA ARG A 201 9.93 -25.71 14.69
C ARG A 201 9.41 -24.35 15.18
N TYR A 202 8.12 -24.22 15.49
CA TYR A 202 7.48 -22.98 15.89
C TYR A 202 7.43 -22.91 17.42
N ALA A 203 8.28 -22.04 17.97
CA ALA A 203 8.54 -21.95 19.41
C ALA A 203 7.51 -21.10 20.15
N ASP A 204 6.94 -20.10 19.46
CA ASP A 204 6.01 -19.14 20.04
C ASP A 204 4.63 -19.31 19.42
N ARG A 205 3.59 -19.17 20.26
CA ARG A 205 2.19 -19.21 19.84
C ARG A 205 1.45 -17.99 20.37
N THR A 206 0.83 -17.25 19.46
CA THR A 206 -0.10 -16.15 19.77
C THR A 206 -1.51 -16.57 19.41
N ILE A 207 -2.50 -16.10 20.18
CA ILE A 207 -3.91 -16.35 19.94
C ILE A 207 -4.59 -15.00 19.80
N GLU A 208 -5.36 -14.85 18.73
CA GLU A 208 -6.12 -13.64 18.42
C GLU A 208 -7.56 -14.01 18.10
N ALA A 209 -8.50 -13.12 18.41
CA ALA A 209 -9.91 -13.31 18.10
C ALA A 209 -10.61 -12.02 17.69
N ILE A 210 -11.64 -12.16 16.86
CA ILE A 210 -12.60 -11.11 16.54
C ILE A 210 -13.91 -11.47 17.23
N GLU A 211 -14.50 -10.51 17.96
CA GLU A 211 -15.73 -10.72 18.70
C GLU A 211 -16.86 -11.26 17.82
N ASN A 212 -17.44 -12.38 18.23
CA ASN A 212 -18.52 -13.10 17.53
C ASN A 212 -18.19 -13.60 16.09
N ASP A 213 -16.92 -13.66 15.69
CA ASP A 213 -16.58 -13.91 14.27
C ASP A 213 -15.46 -14.94 14.06
N LEU A 214 -14.28 -14.73 14.65
CA LEU A 214 -13.05 -15.43 14.26
C LEU A 214 -12.17 -15.77 15.48
N ILE A 215 -11.50 -16.92 15.42
CA ILE A 215 -10.32 -17.23 16.25
C ILE A 215 -9.16 -17.65 15.32
N GLN A 216 -7.95 -17.15 15.58
CA GLN A 216 -6.74 -17.63 14.94
C GLN A 216 -5.62 -17.91 15.94
N ALA A 217 -4.84 -18.95 15.65
CA ALA A 217 -3.61 -19.29 16.35
C ALA A 217 -2.44 -19.13 15.37
N ILE A 218 -1.47 -18.31 15.75
CA ILE A 218 -0.29 -17.99 14.96
C ILE A 218 0.92 -18.61 15.66
N TYR A 219 1.62 -19.49 14.96
CA TYR A 219 2.82 -20.15 15.45
C TYR A 219 4.02 -19.52 14.74
N THR A 220 4.98 -19.01 15.51
CA THR A 220 6.16 -18.32 14.98
C THR A 220 7.42 -19.12 15.30
N SER A 221 8.27 -19.35 14.30
CA SER A 221 9.59 -19.96 14.49
C SER A 221 10.65 -18.91 14.79
N GLY A 222 11.82 -19.33 15.28
CA GLY A 222 12.90 -18.42 15.66
C GLY A 222 13.52 -17.61 14.51
N ASP A 223 13.20 -17.93 13.26
CA ASP A 223 13.54 -17.17 12.05
C ASP A 223 12.36 -16.29 11.55
N ASN A 224 11.33 -16.10 12.37
CA ASN A 224 10.12 -15.30 12.11
C ASN A 224 9.20 -15.83 10.99
N THR A 225 9.36 -17.08 10.55
CA THR A 225 8.36 -17.74 9.69
C THR A 225 7.10 -18.07 10.51
N GLN A 226 5.93 -17.85 9.92
CA GLN A 226 4.65 -18.12 10.56
C GLN A 226 3.90 -19.31 9.93
N LEU A 227 3.23 -20.06 10.80
CA LEU A 227 2.15 -20.99 10.48
C LEU A 227 0.88 -20.45 11.15
N MET A 228 -0.20 -20.31 10.41
CA MET A 228 -1.47 -19.82 10.96
C MET A 228 -2.57 -20.87 10.82
N LEU A 229 -3.34 -21.04 11.89
CA LEU A 229 -4.56 -21.82 11.93
C LEU A 229 -5.72 -20.89 12.24
N ARG A 230 -6.78 -20.93 11.44
CA ARG A 230 -7.93 -20.03 11.58
C ARG A 230 -9.25 -20.78 11.55
N LYS A 231 -10.21 -20.33 12.35
CA LYS A 231 -11.62 -20.74 12.33
C LYS A 231 -12.51 -19.50 12.33
N VAL A 232 -13.44 -19.43 11.38
CA VAL A 232 -14.36 -18.29 11.19
C VAL A 232 -15.78 -18.79 10.99
N ILE A 233 -16.77 -18.02 11.44
CA ILE A 233 -18.17 -18.31 11.11
C ILE A 233 -18.43 -18.20 9.60
N GLY A 234 -19.21 -19.14 9.06
CA GLY A 234 -19.58 -19.16 7.63
C GLY A 234 -18.93 -20.29 6.85
N THR A 235 -18.96 -20.15 5.52
CA THR A 235 -18.55 -21.21 4.58
C THR A 235 -17.63 -20.71 3.46
N ASP A 236 -17.22 -19.45 3.51
CA ASP A 236 -16.36 -18.83 2.50
C ASP A 236 -14.89 -19.21 2.70
N ASP A 237 -14.02 -18.90 1.74
CA ASP A 237 -12.56 -19.06 1.90
C ASP A 237 -12.04 -18.03 2.90
N VAL A 238 -11.43 -18.50 3.98
CA VAL A 238 -10.96 -17.67 5.10
C VAL A 238 -9.45 -17.67 5.24
N SER A 239 -8.72 -18.16 4.24
CA SER A 239 -7.26 -18.06 4.24
C SER A 239 -6.79 -16.60 4.22
N GLY A 240 -7.53 -15.69 3.58
CA GLY A 240 -7.00 -14.34 3.34
C GLY A 240 -5.79 -14.35 2.39
N ASP A 241 -5.51 -15.49 1.76
CA ASP A 241 -4.49 -15.65 0.75
C ASP A 241 -5.11 -15.52 -0.66
N TYR A 242 -4.61 -14.53 -1.40
CA TYR A 242 -5.06 -14.20 -2.75
C TYR A 242 -4.07 -14.66 -3.83
N ASN A 243 -3.07 -15.47 -3.46
CA ASN A 243 -2.08 -15.97 -4.40
C ASN A 243 -2.67 -17.03 -5.34
N THR A 244 -2.00 -17.23 -6.47
CA THR A 244 -2.33 -18.27 -7.44
C THR A 244 -1.27 -19.36 -7.39
N TYR A 245 -1.71 -20.62 -7.32
CA TYR A 245 -0.86 -21.79 -7.18
C TYR A 245 -0.95 -22.70 -8.41
N GLY A 246 0.15 -23.37 -8.73
CA GLY A 246 0.22 -24.34 -9.81
C GLY A 246 -0.54 -25.64 -9.50
N GLU A 247 -0.71 -25.98 -8.22
CA GLU A 247 -1.36 -27.21 -7.78
C GLU A 247 -2.54 -26.90 -6.85
N THR A 248 -3.67 -27.58 -7.08
CA THR A 248 -4.84 -27.55 -6.20
C THR A 248 -5.44 -28.94 -6.16
N ASN A 249 -5.51 -29.53 -4.97
CA ASN A 249 -5.96 -30.90 -4.76
C ASN A 249 -6.95 -30.96 -3.59
N THR A 250 -7.95 -31.84 -3.68
CA THR A 250 -8.83 -32.14 -2.55
C THR A 250 -8.38 -33.44 -1.87
N VAL A 251 -8.11 -33.36 -0.57
CA VAL A 251 -7.63 -34.46 0.26
C VAL A 251 -8.63 -34.74 1.38
N THR A 252 -8.89 -36.02 1.66
CA THR A 252 -9.74 -36.42 2.78
C THR A 252 -8.91 -36.53 4.05
N VAL A 253 -9.22 -35.74 5.07
CA VAL A 253 -8.59 -35.79 6.41
C VAL A 253 -9.67 -36.15 7.43
N GLY A 254 -9.70 -37.40 7.88
CA GLY A 254 -10.80 -37.91 8.70
C GLY A 254 -12.12 -37.90 7.92
N ASN A 255 -13.09 -37.10 8.37
CA ASN A 255 -14.37 -36.87 7.68
C ASN A 255 -14.42 -35.55 6.89
N LEU A 256 -13.32 -34.79 6.87
CA LEU A 256 -13.23 -33.49 6.24
C LEU A 256 -12.73 -33.62 4.80
N GLN A 257 -13.29 -32.82 3.90
CA GLN A 257 -12.78 -32.63 2.54
C GLN A 257 -11.99 -31.33 2.52
N VAL A 258 -10.67 -31.43 2.44
CA VAL A 258 -9.74 -30.31 2.52
C VAL A 258 -9.23 -29.97 1.13
N THR A 259 -9.37 -28.72 0.72
CA THR A 259 -8.72 -28.21 -0.50
C THR A 259 -7.34 -27.67 -0.13
N MET A 260 -6.30 -28.28 -0.68
CA MET A 260 -4.91 -27.87 -0.50
C MET A 260 -4.38 -27.23 -1.78
N LYS A 261 -3.75 -26.06 -1.64
CA LYS A 261 -3.16 -25.26 -2.72
C LYS A 261 -1.67 -25.08 -2.46
N GLY A 262 -0.87 -25.11 -3.51
CA GLY A 262 0.58 -24.92 -3.41
C GLY A 262 1.35 -25.22 -4.70
N ASP A 263 2.66 -25.34 -4.59
CA ASP A 263 3.56 -25.53 -5.72
C ASP A 263 4.62 -26.60 -5.42
N ASN A 264 5.03 -27.34 -6.46
CA ASN A 264 6.10 -28.34 -6.39
C ASN A 264 5.84 -29.44 -5.34
N GLY A 265 4.59 -29.88 -5.21
CA GLY A 265 4.16 -30.88 -4.22
C GLY A 265 4.14 -30.40 -2.77
N MET A 266 4.37 -29.11 -2.52
CA MET A 266 4.29 -28.49 -1.19
C MET A 266 3.00 -27.67 -1.07
N ILE A 267 2.45 -27.59 0.14
CA ILE A 267 1.21 -26.90 0.45
C ILE A 267 1.53 -25.56 1.10
N SER A 268 0.91 -24.49 0.60
CA SER A 268 0.96 -23.15 1.18
C SER A 268 -0.35 -22.79 1.87
N VAL A 269 -1.47 -23.33 1.40
CA VAL A 269 -2.81 -23.08 1.97
C VAL A 269 -3.64 -24.36 1.97
N ALA A 270 -4.32 -24.64 3.06
CA ALA A 270 -5.36 -25.66 3.13
C ALA A 270 -6.65 -25.08 3.72
N ILE A 271 -7.77 -25.30 3.05
CA ILE A 271 -9.09 -24.77 3.45
C ILE A 271 -10.15 -25.86 3.48
N TRP A 272 -11.04 -25.80 4.45
CA TRP A 272 -12.21 -26.67 4.54
C TRP A 272 -13.34 -26.00 5.32
N THR A 273 -14.52 -26.61 5.27
CA THR A 273 -15.69 -26.19 6.06
C THR A 273 -16.37 -27.41 6.66
N ASP A 274 -16.96 -27.24 7.85
CA ASP A 274 -17.89 -28.21 8.45
C ASP A 274 -19.37 -27.90 8.15
N GLY A 275 -19.62 -26.90 7.31
CA GLY A 275 -20.95 -26.38 6.93
C GLY A 275 -21.47 -25.25 7.82
N LYS A 276 -20.85 -25.00 8.98
CA LYS A 276 -21.13 -23.86 9.86
C LYS A 276 -19.94 -22.91 10.00
N TYR A 277 -18.73 -23.46 10.00
CA TYR A 277 -17.48 -22.76 10.13
C TYR A 277 -16.57 -23.07 8.95
N SER A 278 -15.79 -22.06 8.55
CA SER A 278 -14.68 -22.18 7.63
C SER A 278 -13.37 -22.22 8.40
N TYR A 279 -12.43 -22.97 7.86
CA TYR A 279 -11.13 -23.19 8.46
C TYR A 279 -10.03 -22.99 7.42
N ALA A 280 -8.89 -22.49 7.86
CA ALA A 280 -7.69 -22.37 7.05
C ALA A 280 -6.44 -22.79 7.82
N VAL A 281 -5.49 -23.39 7.11
CA VAL A 281 -4.08 -23.53 7.50
C VAL A 281 -3.25 -22.79 6.46
N GLU A 282 -2.39 -21.89 6.91
CA GLU A 282 -1.49 -21.11 6.05
C GLU A 282 -0.04 -21.34 6.44
N THR A 283 0.76 -21.69 5.44
CA THR A 283 2.16 -22.10 5.54
C THR A 283 3.00 -21.40 4.47
N GLN A 284 2.59 -20.21 4.02
CA GLN A 284 3.18 -19.57 2.84
C GLN A 284 4.70 -19.37 2.94
N ASP A 285 5.19 -18.88 4.07
CA ASP A 285 6.62 -18.58 4.25
C ASP A 285 7.49 -19.84 4.42
N ALA A 286 6.87 -20.97 4.78
CA ALA A 286 7.52 -22.28 4.83
C ALA A 286 6.52 -23.38 4.42
N PRO A 287 6.32 -23.60 3.11
CA PRO A 287 5.37 -24.58 2.61
C PRO A 287 5.65 -25.98 3.19
N MET A 288 4.58 -26.70 3.51
CA MET A 288 4.64 -27.99 4.21
C MET A 288 4.18 -29.13 3.30
N THR A 289 4.57 -30.37 3.60
CA THR A 289 4.05 -31.51 2.82
C THR A 289 2.56 -31.72 3.11
N SER A 290 1.85 -32.34 2.16
CA SER A 290 0.43 -32.70 2.34
C SER A 290 0.19 -33.56 3.59
N GLU A 291 1.12 -34.47 3.90
CA GLU A 291 1.05 -35.30 5.11
C GLU A 291 1.16 -34.48 6.40
N ALA A 292 2.09 -33.53 6.45
CA ALA A 292 2.29 -32.70 7.63
C ALA A 292 1.09 -31.77 7.87
N VAL A 293 0.54 -31.17 6.80
CA VAL A 293 -0.69 -30.38 6.90
C VAL A 293 -1.88 -31.25 7.32
N SER A 294 -2.00 -32.47 6.79
CA SER A 294 -3.06 -33.40 7.20
C SER A 294 -2.97 -33.78 8.69
N GLN A 295 -1.76 -33.94 9.23
CA GLN A 295 -1.54 -34.20 10.65
C GLN A 295 -1.94 -33.01 11.53
N LEU A 296 -1.64 -31.79 11.10
CA LEU A 296 -2.09 -30.57 11.78
C LEU A 296 -3.62 -30.51 11.82
N ILE A 297 -4.27 -30.69 10.66
CA ILE A 297 -5.74 -30.64 10.53
C ILE A 297 -6.41 -31.71 11.39
N ALA A 298 -5.85 -32.91 11.47
CA ALA A 298 -6.40 -33.98 12.32
C ALA A 298 -6.39 -33.63 13.82
N GLY A 299 -5.55 -32.68 14.24
CA GLY A 299 -5.50 -32.14 15.60
C GLY A 299 -6.52 -31.03 15.90
N ILE A 300 -7.21 -30.50 14.88
CA ILE A 300 -8.13 -29.36 15.01
C ILE A 300 -9.55 -29.85 15.31
N ARG A 301 -10.27 -29.18 16.23
CA ARG A 301 -11.70 -29.43 16.52
C ARG A 301 -12.51 -28.15 16.72
#